data_AF-A0A941GHL4-F1
#
_entry.id   AF-A0A941GHL4-F1
#
_cell.length_a   1.000
_cell.length_b   1.000
_cell.length_c   1.000
_cell.angle_alpha   90.00
_cell.angle_beta   90.00
_cell.angle_gamma   90.00
#
_symmetry.space_group_name_H-M   'P 1'
#
loop_
_entity.id
_entity.type
_entity.pdbx_description
1 polymer ?
#
loop_
_entity_poly.entity_id
_entity_poly.type
_entity_poly.pdbx_seq_one_letter_code
_entity_poly.pdbx_strand_id
1 'polypeptide(L)' 'MKKKVEYVFFCQHCGLPQRIPAFVLKTYLCDDMVKQYYCNNCSRENLIPPYIKKLKTEL' A
#
# COMPACT_ATOMS: atom_id res chain seq x y z
N MET A 1 9.95 24.08 -3.98
CA MET A 1 9.93 22.84 -3.16
C MET A 1 9.07 21.81 -3.89
N LYS A 2 9.60 20.63 -4.25
CA LYS A 2 8.77 19.56 -4.83
C LYS A 2 7.85 19.03 -3.72
N LYS A 3 6.53 19.01 -3.94
CA LYS A 3 5.58 18.41 -2.99
C LYS A 3 5.92 16.92 -2.86
N LYS A 4 6.15 16.45 -1.63
CA LYS A 4 6.37 15.03 -1.34
C LYS A 4 4.99 14.37 -1.28
N VAL A 5 4.73 13.44 -2.19
CA VAL A 5 3.50 12.64 -2.14
C VAL A 5 3.68 11.56 -1.08
N GLU A 6 2.74 11.47 -0.14
CA GLU A 6 2.71 10.43 0.89
C GLU A 6 1.58 9.45 0.58
N TYR A 7 1.88 8.15 0.62
CA TYR A 7 0.90 7.09 0.40
C TYR A 7 0.49 6.49 1.73
N VAL A 8 -0.81 6.27 1.90
CA VAL A 8 -1.41 5.67 3.10
C VAL A 8 -2.42 4.62 2.68
N PHE A 9 -2.39 3.46 3.33
CA PHE A 9 -3.52 2.54 3.35
C PHE A 9 -4.22 2.59 4.70
N PHE A 10 -5.55 2.50 4.69
CA PHE A 10 -6.32 2.27 5.90
C PHE A 10 -6.53 0.77 6.07
N CYS A 11 -6.31 0.26 7.28
CA CYS A 11 -6.59 -1.14 7.56
C CYS A 11 -8.09 -1.43 7.42
N GLN A 12 -8.43 -2.48 6.68
CA GLN A 12 -9.80 -2.96 6.46
C GLN A 12 -10.48 -3.52 7.72
N HIS A 13 -9.71 -3.75 8.79
CA HIS A 13 -10.22 -4.31 10.04
C HIS A 13 -10.24 -3.30 11.20
N CYS A 14 -9.12 -2.62 11.46
CA CYS A 14 -9.02 -1.68 12.58
C CYS A 14 -9.07 -0.20 12.17
N GLY A 15 -9.14 0.11 10.88
CA GLY A 15 -9.23 1.48 10.36
C GLY A 15 -7.97 2.33 10.52
N LEU A 16 -6.91 1.82 11.16
CA LEU A 16 -5.69 2.60 11.38
C LEU A 16 -4.92 2.83 10.07
N PRO A 17 -4.43 4.07 9.83
CA PRO A 17 -3.62 4.37 8.67
C PRO A 17 -2.23 3.74 8.80
N GLN A 18 -1.76 3.15 7.70
CA GLN A 18 -0.44 2.59 7.50
C GLN A 18 0.26 3.45 6.46
N ARG A 19 1.33 4.15 6.86
CA ARG A 19 2.15 4.92 5.93
C ARG A 19 2.97 3.98 5.06
N ILE A 20 3.04 4.30 3.77
CA ILE A 20 3.70 3.46 2.77
C ILE A 20 4.78 4.29 2.08
N PRO A 21 6.05 3.90 2.22
CA PRO A 21 7.11 4.47 1.42
C PRO A 21 6.83 4.22 -0.08
N ALA A 22 7.05 5.22 -0.92
CA ALA A 22 6.87 5.08 -2.37
C ALA A 22 7.68 3.91 -2.96
N PHE A 23 8.87 3.64 -2.40
CA PHE A 23 9.67 2.46 -2.74
C PHE A 23 8.90 1.15 -2.50
N VAL A 24 8.29 0.97 -1.33
CA VAL A 24 7.51 -0.24 -0.98
C VAL A 24 6.27 -0.36 -1.85
N LEU A 25 5.59 0.76 -2.14
CA LEU A 25 4.48 0.75 -3.08
C LEU A 25 4.91 0.20 -4.44
N LYS A 26 6.01 0.72 -5.00
CA LYS A 26 6.50 0.37 -6.33
C LYS A 26 7.09 -1.05 -6.43
N THR A 27 7.86 -1.49 -5.44
CA THR A 27 8.61 -2.75 -5.50
C THR A 27 7.87 -3.93 -4.90
N TYR A 28 6.88 -3.69 -4.05
CA TYR A 28 6.15 -4.76 -3.36
C TYR A 28 4.65 -4.72 -3.63
N LEU A 29 3.97 -3.60 -3.35
CA LEU A 29 2.50 -3.57 -3.43
C LEU A 29 1.96 -3.53 -4.86
N CYS A 30 2.76 -3.04 -5.81
CA CYS A 30 2.46 -3.10 -7.24
C CYS A 30 2.94 -4.41 -7.91
N ASP A 31 3.56 -5.33 -7.16
CA ASP A 31 3.95 -6.64 -7.70
C ASP A 31 2.70 -7.52 -7.90
N ASP A 32 2.63 -8.21 -9.04
CA ASP A 32 1.47 -9.02 -9.37
C ASP A 32 1.26 -10.23 -8.46
N MET A 33 2.33 -10.73 -7.87
CA MET A 33 2.36 -11.87 -6.95
C MET A 33 1.85 -11.49 -5.56
N VAL A 34 1.88 -10.21 -5.20
CA VAL A 34 1.48 -9.72 -3.89
C VAL A 34 -0.01 -9.36 -3.91
N LYS A 35 -0.81 -10.15 -3.17
CA LYS A 35 -2.27 -9.98 -3.11
C LYS A 35 -2.75 -9.27 -1.84
N GLN A 36 -1.91 -9.27 -0.81
CA GLN A 36 -2.27 -8.77 0.52
C GLN A 36 -1.04 -8.29 1.27
N TYR A 37 -1.28 -7.48 2.29
CA TYR A 37 -0.27 -7.09 3.28
C TYR A 37 -0.86 -7.17 4.69
N TYR A 38 -0.01 -7.27 5.70
CA TYR A 38 -0.43 -7.33 7.10
C TYR A 38 -0.41 -5.96 7.75
N CYS A 39 -1.41 -5.66 8.57
CA CYS A 39 -1.45 -4.42 9.35
C CYS A 39 -0.49 -4.51 10.54
N ASN A 40 0.37 -3.51 10.73
CA ASN A 40 1.32 -3.48 11.84
C ASN A 40 0.66 -3.33 13.24
N ASN A 41 -0.62 -2.96 13.29
CA ASN A 41 -1.34 -2.79 14.54
C ASN A 41 -2.14 -4.04 14.95
N CYS A 42 -3.01 -4.53 14.06
CA CYS A 42 -3.91 -5.64 14.39
C CYS A 42 -3.45 -6.99 13.82
N SER A 43 -2.34 -7.01 13.08
CA SER A 43 -1.75 -8.21 12.44
C SER A 43 -2.70 -8.97 11.51
N ARG A 44 -3.83 -8.36 11.12
CA ARG A 44 -4.75 -8.93 10.14
C ARG A 44 -4.31 -8.60 8.73
N GLU A 45 -4.61 -9.52 7.83
CA GLU A 45 -4.40 -9.35 6.39
C GLU A 45 -5.35 -8.30 5.79
N ASN A 46 -4.83 -7.53 4.85
CA ASN A 46 -5.54 -6.51 4.10
C ASN A 46 -5.35 -6.80 2.61
N LEU A 47 -6.45 -6.94 1.90
CA LEU A 47 -6.42 -7.21 0.46
C LEU A 47 -5.94 -5.97 -0.28
N ILE A 48 -4.99 -6.15 -1.20
CA ILE A 48 -4.52 -5.10 -2.09
C ILE A 48 -5.50 -5.02 -3.26
N PRO A 49 -6.17 -3.86 -3.47
CA PRO A 49 -7.09 -3.73 -4.59
C PRO A 49 -6.37 -3.84 -5.95
N PRO A 50 -6.96 -4.50 -6.96
CA PRO A 50 -6.31 -4.70 -8.26
C PRO A 50 -5.90 -3.40 -8.96
N TYR A 51 -6.59 -2.29 -8.71
CA TYR A 51 -6.27 -1.00 -9.32
C TYR A 51 -4.92 -0.43 -8.86
N ILE A 52 -4.41 -0.85 -7.70
CA ILE A 52 -3.12 -0.39 -7.18
C ILE A 52 -1.99 -0.80 -8.11
N LYS A 53 -2.10 -1.95 -8.77
CA LYS A 53 -1.11 -2.45 -9.74
C LYS A 53 -0.92 -1.49 -10.92
N LYS A 54 -1.94 -0.71 -11.28
CA LYS A 54 -1.87 0.29 -12.35
C LYS A 54 -0.98 1.49 -11.98
N LEU A 55 -0.77 1.74 -10.69
CA LEU A 55 0.10 2.83 -10.23
C LEU A 55 1.58 2.60 -10.57
N LYS A 56 1.99 1.36 -10.92
CA LYS A 56 3.37 1.04 -11.28
C LYS A 56 3.92 1.88 -12.43
N THR A 57 3.06 2.27 -13.38
CA THR A 57 3.44 3.10 -14.53
C THR A 57 3.42 4.60 -14.25
N GLU A 58 2.80 5.01 -13.13
CA GLU A 58 2.60 6.41 -12.74
C GLU A 58 3.64 6.89 -11.70
N LEU A 59 4.39 5.96 -11.09
CA LEU A 59 5.38 6.13 -10.02
C LEU A 59 6.82 5.97 -10.50
#